data_AF-A0A531LQX2-F1
#
_entry.id   AF-A0A531LQX2-F1
#
_cell.length_a   1.000
_cell.length_b   1.000
_cell.length_c   1.000
_cell.angle_alpha   90.00
_cell.angle_beta   90.00
_cell.angle_gamma   90.00
#
_symmetry.space_group_name_H-M   'P 1'
#
loop_
_entity.id
_entity.type
_entity.pdbx_description
1 polymer ?
#
loop_
_entity_poly.entity_id
_entity_poly.type
_entity_poly.pdbx_seq_one_letter_code
_entity_poly.pdbx_strand_id
1 'polypeptide(L)'
;SNFIITAKYVIVSVAGQMIVGFGLALLLNRSFPMKGLITTLLLLPMMMSAAVVGLFWQLLYSPSWGPINYVFGLGDFAWLSNPDSALYAVAITDIWMWSPFVMLLSLAGLSAVPQHLYE
;
A
#
# COMPACT_ATOMS: atom_id res chain seq x y z
N SER A 1 -1.05 9.50 24.74
CA SER A 1 -2.32 8.73 24.77
C SER A 1 -2.28 7.72 23.63
N ASN A 2 -2.30 6.42 23.94
CA ASN A 2 -2.22 5.34 22.92
C ASN A 2 -3.32 5.46 21.86
N PHE A 3 -4.48 6.00 22.24
CA PHE A 3 -5.59 6.29 21.32
C PHE A 3 -5.25 7.27 20.20
N ILE A 4 -4.40 8.27 20.47
CA ILE A 4 -3.99 9.26 19.45
C ILE A 4 -3.09 8.60 18.40
N ILE A 5 -2.22 7.68 18.83
CA ILE A 5 -1.29 6.97 17.95
C ILE A 5 -2.06 6.04 17.01
N THR A 6 -3.03 5.28 17.56
CA THR A 6 -3.88 4.40 16.74
C THR A 6 -4.76 5.20 15.78
N ALA A 7 -5.34 6.33 16.22
CA ALA A 7 -6.12 7.20 15.34
C ALA A 7 -5.26 7.77 14.20
N LYS A 8 -4.05 8.26 14.50
CA LYS A 8 -3.10 8.74 13.48
C LYS A 8 -2.74 7.63 12.48
N TYR A 9 -2.41 6.44 12.97
CA TYR A 9 -2.12 5.28 12.14
C TYR A 9 -3.29 4.97 11.18
N VAL A 10 -4.51 4.84 11.71
CA VAL A 10 -5.70 4.54 10.90
C VAL A 10 -5.93 5.61 9.83
N ILE A 11 -5.84 6.90 10.20
CA ILE A 11 -6.05 7.99 9.23
C ILE A 11 -5.02 7.92 8.10
N VAL A 12 -3.73 7.76 8.44
CA VAL A 12 -2.65 7.72 7.44
C VAL A 12 -2.78 6.48 6.56
N SER A 13 -2.97 5.30 7.15
CA SER A 13 -3.09 4.05 6.41
C SER A 13 -4.31 4.04 5.50
N VAL A 14 -5.50 4.38 6.01
CA VAL A 14 -6.74 4.33 5.22
C VAL A 14 -6.71 5.38 4.11
N ALA A 15 -6.24 6.60 4.39
CA ALA A 15 -6.11 7.62 3.36
C ALA A 15 -5.11 7.19 2.27
N GLY A 16 -3.96 6.61 2.67
CA GLY A 16 -2.97 6.09 1.73
C GLY A 16 -3.50 4.94 0.88
N GLN A 17 -4.19 3.98 1.49
CA GLN A 17 -4.85 2.86 0.80
C GLN A 17 -5.90 3.35 -0.19
N MET A 18 -6.67 4.37 0.18
CA MET A 18 -7.66 4.97 -0.71
C MET A 18 -6.99 5.62 -1.91
N ILE A 19 -5.97 6.45 -1.70
CA ILE A 19 -5.25 7.14 -2.78
C ILE A 19 -4.60 6.13 -3.73
N VAL A 20 -3.86 5.16 -3.19
CA VAL A 20 -3.14 4.17 -4.00
C VAL A 20 -4.11 3.20 -4.66
N GLY A 21 -5.02 2.60 -3.89
CA GLY A 21 -5.98 1.63 -4.40
C GLY A 21 -6.92 2.23 -5.45
N PHE A 22 -7.50 3.39 -5.18
CA PHE A 22 -8.36 4.08 -6.15
C PHE A 22 -7.56 4.53 -7.38
N GLY A 23 -6.34 5.05 -7.20
CA GLY A 23 -5.46 5.41 -8.32
C GLY A 23 -5.16 4.22 -9.24
N LEU A 24 -4.83 3.06 -8.66
CA LEU A 24 -4.65 1.82 -9.41
C LEU A 24 -5.96 1.38 -10.10
N ALA A 25 -7.10 1.53 -9.44
CA ALA A 25 -8.40 1.19 -10.02
C ALA A 25 -8.72 2.05 -11.25
N LEU A 26 -8.42 3.35 -11.21
CA LEU A 26 -8.57 4.24 -12.37
C LEU A 26 -7.67 3.82 -13.55
N LEU A 27 -6.41 3.45 -13.27
CA LEU A 27 -5.49 2.95 -14.28
C LEU A 27 -6.00 1.64 -14.91
N LEU A 28 -6.56 0.75 -14.09
CA LEU A 28 -7.10 -0.54 -14.52
C LEU A 28 -8.54 -0.46 -15.07
N ASN A 29 -9.22 0.67 -14.95
CA ASN A 29 -10.59 0.84 -15.43
C ASN A 29 -10.66 0.68 -16.96
N ARG A 30 -9.59 1.06 -17.67
CA ARG A 30 -9.46 0.88 -19.12
C ARG A 30 -9.19 -0.58 -19.48
N SER A 31 -9.74 -1.05 -20.58
CA SER A 31 -9.41 -2.36 -21.14
C SER A 31 -8.06 -2.30 -21.87
N PHE A 32 -7.16 -3.24 -21.56
CA PHE A 32 -5.90 -3.41 -22.28
C PHE A 32 -5.43 -4.88 -22.17
N PRO A 33 -4.58 -5.36 -23.11
CA PRO A 33 -4.29 -6.79 -23.27
C PRO A 33 -3.74 -7.48 -22.01
N MET A 34 -2.93 -6.79 -21.21
CA MET A 34 -2.27 -7.37 -20.02
C MET A 34 -2.99 -7.07 -18.69
N LYS A 35 -4.23 -6.56 -18.73
CA LYS A 35 -4.98 -6.17 -17.52
C LYS A 35 -5.09 -7.30 -16.50
N GLY A 36 -5.36 -8.52 -16.96
CA GLY A 36 -5.45 -9.70 -16.08
C GLY A 36 -4.14 -9.98 -15.35
N LEU A 37 -3.03 -10.02 -16.08
CA LEU A 37 -1.69 -10.27 -15.52
C LEU A 37 -1.28 -9.19 -14.51
N ILE A 38 -1.46 -7.91 -14.85
CA ILE A 38 -1.12 -6.80 -13.95
C ILE A 38 -1.99 -6.86 -12.69
N THR A 39 -3.29 -7.11 -12.83
CA THR A 39 -4.19 -7.28 -11.68
C THR A 39 -3.69 -8.40 -10.76
N THR A 40 -3.36 -9.57 -11.30
CA THR A 40 -2.84 -10.69 -10.50
C THR A 40 -1.53 -10.34 -9.78
N LEU A 41 -0.59 -9.67 -10.45
CA LEU A 41 0.66 -9.23 -9.83
C LEU A 41 0.43 -8.22 -8.70
N LEU A 42 -0.50 -7.29 -8.90
CA LEU A 42 -0.87 -6.30 -7.88
C LEU A 42 -1.59 -6.93 -6.68
N LEU A 43 -2.25 -8.08 -6.83
CA LEU A 43 -2.92 -8.80 -5.74
C LEU A 43 -1.97 -9.66 -4.90
N LEU A 44 -0.75 -9.94 -5.37
CA LEU A 44 0.20 -10.78 -4.61
C LEU A 44 0.43 -10.33 -3.16
N PRO A 45 0.57 -9.02 -2.83
CA PRO A 45 0.82 -8.58 -1.47
C PRO A 45 -0.25 -9.01 -0.47
N MET A 46 -1.53 -8.90 -0.85
CA MET A 46 -2.65 -9.23 0.04
C MET A 46 -2.85 -10.74 0.25
N MET A 47 -2.23 -11.57 -0.60
CA MET A 47 -2.31 -13.04 -0.50
C MET A 47 -1.27 -13.63 0.45
N MET A 48 -0.24 -12.85 0.83
CA MET A 48 0.81 -13.30 1.75
C MET A 48 0.34 -13.27 3.21
N SER A 49 0.94 -14.11 4.05
CA SER A 49 0.68 -14.05 5.49
C SER A 49 1.28 -12.78 6.10
N ALA A 50 0.64 -12.25 7.14
CA ALA A 50 1.10 -11.04 7.82
C ALA A 50 2.54 -11.16 8.36
N ALA A 51 2.93 -12.36 8.81
CA ALA A 51 4.29 -12.63 9.28
C ALA A 51 5.33 -12.50 8.15
N VAL A 52 5.02 -13.04 6.95
CA VAL A 52 5.91 -12.95 5.79
C VAL A 52 6.05 -11.50 5.34
N VAL A 53 4.94 -10.74 5.29
CA VAL A 53 4.96 -9.31 4.95
C VAL A 53 5.80 -8.53 5.96
N GLY A 54 5.61 -8.78 7.26
CA GLY A 54 6.38 -8.14 8.32
C GLY A 54 7.87 -8.40 8.20
N LEU A 55 8.28 -9.65 7.99
CA LEU A 55 9.68 -10.02 7.78
C LEU A 55 10.24 -9.37 6.51
N PHE A 56 9.51 -9.44 5.39
CA PHE A 56 9.94 -8.83 4.13
C PHE A 56 10.23 -7.33 4.28
N TRP A 57 9.29 -6.59 4.88
CA TRP A 57 9.47 -5.16 5.11
C TRP A 57 10.53 -4.84 6.18
N GLN A 58 10.71 -5.70 7.19
CA GLN A 58 11.81 -5.56 8.15
C GLN A 58 13.18 -5.61 7.46
N LEU A 59 13.34 -6.45 6.44
CA LEU A 59 14.56 -6.49 5.62
C LEU A 59 14.70 -5.21 4.79
N LEU A 60 13.61 -4.70 4.21
CA LEU A 60 13.63 -3.44 3.44
C LEU A 60 14.00 -2.23 4.30
N TYR A 61 13.52 -2.20 5.54
CA TYR A 61 13.79 -1.15 6.53
C TYR A 61 15.10 -1.36 7.30
N SER A 62 15.91 -2.36 6.94
CA SER A 62 17.18 -2.62 7.62
C SER A 62 18.11 -1.39 7.55
N PRO A 63 18.61 -0.88 8.68
CA PRO A 63 19.51 0.29 8.67
C PRO A 63 20.83 0.05 7.95
N SER A 64 21.30 -1.20 7.93
CA SER A 64 22.64 -1.56 7.45
C SER A 64 22.67 -1.96 5.98
N TRP A 65 21.62 -2.60 5.48
CA TRP A 65 21.58 -3.14 4.11
C TRP A 65 20.22 -2.97 3.43
N GLY A 66 19.30 -2.25 4.06
CA GLY A 66 17.96 -2.02 3.53
C GLY A 66 17.99 -1.15 2.28
N PRO A 67 17.38 -1.58 1.16
CA PRO A 67 17.32 -0.78 -0.06
C PRO A 67 16.62 0.56 0.13
N ILE A 68 15.70 0.68 1.09
CA ILE A 68 14.99 1.94 1.37
C ILE A 68 16.00 3.02 1.80
N ASN A 69 16.86 2.73 2.78
CA ASN A 69 17.87 3.70 3.22
C ASN A 69 18.86 4.06 2.11
N TYR A 70 19.25 3.06 1.33
CA TYR A 70 20.18 3.25 0.21
C TYR A 70 19.59 4.19 -0.85
N VAL A 71 18.34 3.96 -1.27
CA VAL A 71 17.66 4.77 -2.30
C VAL A 71 17.44 6.20 -1.84
N PHE A 72 17.10 6.40 -0.56
CA PHE A 72 16.83 7.74 -0.01
C PHE A 72 18.06 8.42 0.61
N GLY A 73 19.24 7.78 0.61
CA GLY A 73 20.47 8.34 1.18
C GLY A 73 20.40 8.58 2.69
N LEU A 74 19.65 7.76 3.43
CA LEU A 74 19.34 7.97 4.85
C LEU A 74 20.39 7.39 5.81
N GLY A 75 21.48 6.80 5.29
CA GLY A 75 22.51 6.17 6.12
C GLY A 75 21.96 5.03 6.97
N ASP A 76 22.27 5.03 8.26
CA ASP A 76 21.86 4.04 9.26
C ASP A 76 20.53 4.41 9.96
N PHE A 77 19.66 5.17 9.30
CA PHE A 77 18.35 5.54 9.84
C PHE A 77 17.53 4.31 10.23
N ALA A 78 17.17 4.23 11.51
CA ALA A 78 16.46 3.09 12.09
C ALA A 78 14.95 3.32 12.13
N TRP A 79 14.28 3.05 11.00
CA TRP A 79 12.83 3.22 10.82
C TRP A 79 11.98 2.65 11.95
N LEU A 80 12.30 1.44 12.41
CA LEU A 80 11.51 0.71 13.39
C LEU A 80 11.89 1.01 14.84
N SER A 81 12.98 1.75 15.07
CA SER A 81 13.51 2.02 16.42
C SER A 81 12.98 3.31 17.03
N ASN A 82 12.61 4.29 16.20
CA ASN A 82 11.99 5.53 16.67
C ASN A 82 10.45 5.43 16.56
N PRO A 83 9.68 5.69 17.64
CA PRO A 83 8.22 5.60 17.63
C PRO A 83 7.52 6.40 16.52
N ASP A 84 8.04 7.58 16.16
CA ASP A 84 7.43 8.41 15.14
C ASP A 84 7.64 7.82 13.73
N SER A 85 8.87 7.40 13.40
CA SER A 85 9.17 6.76 12.11
C SER A 85 8.57 5.37 11.99
N ALA A 86 8.45 4.65 13.10
CA ALA A 86 7.89 3.29 13.14
C ALA A 86 6.42 3.31 12.73
N LEU A 87 5.65 4.33 13.17
CA LEU A 87 4.26 4.48 12.76
C LEU A 87 4.14 4.60 11.23
N TYR A 88 4.96 5.46 10.62
CA TYR A 88 4.94 5.64 9.16
C TYR A 88 5.45 4.39 8.43
N ALA A 89 6.49 3.73 8.92
CA ALA A 89 7.00 2.50 8.34
C ALA A 89 5.94 1.38 8.35
N VAL A 90 5.23 1.20 9.47
CA VAL A 90 4.12 0.24 9.57
C VAL A 90 2.97 0.66 8.67
N ALA A 91 2.60 1.94 8.63
CA ALA A 91 1.53 2.44 7.77
C ALA A 91 1.84 2.22 6.28
N ILE A 92 3.07 2.45 5.82
CA ILE A 92 3.49 2.19 4.44
C ILE A 92 3.36 0.70 4.10
N THR A 93 3.80 -0.18 4.99
CA THR A 93 3.65 -1.63 4.84
C THR A 93 2.19 -2.04 4.72
N ASP A 94 1.32 -1.48 5.58
CA ASP A 94 -0.12 -1.73 5.61
C ASP A 94 -0.82 -1.19 4.35
N ILE A 95 -0.44 0.00 3.89
CA ILE A 95 -0.93 0.57 2.63
C ILE A 95 -0.59 -0.36 1.48
N TRP A 96 0.67 -0.81 1.38
CA TRP A 96 1.10 -1.70 0.31
C TRP A 96 0.35 -3.04 0.32
N MET A 97 0.11 -3.61 1.51
CA MET A 97 -0.59 -4.89 1.66
C MET A 97 -2.07 -4.81 1.28
N TRP A 98 -2.77 -3.73 1.66
CA TRP A 98 -4.24 -3.65 1.54
C TRP A 98 -4.76 -2.76 0.40
N SER A 99 -3.91 -1.93 -0.22
CA SER A 99 -4.28 -1.19 -1.44
C SER A 99 -4.89 -2.07 -2.55
N PRO A 100 -4.46 -3.32 -2.78
CA PRO A 100 -5.04 -4.17 -3.82
C PRO A 100 -6.53 -4.49 -3.56
N PHE A 101 -6.93 -4.60 -2.29
CA PHE A 101 -8.34 -4.80 -1.93
C PHE A 101 -9.18 -3.55 -2.25
N VAL A 102 -8.68 -2.37 -1.87
CA VAL A 102 -9.34 -1.08 -2.16
C VAL A 102 -9.43 -0.83 -3.67
N MET A 103 -8.40 -1.23 -4.41
CA MET A 103 -8.38 -1.20 -5.87
C MET A 103 -9.51 -2.04 -6.47
N LEU A 104 -9.69 -3.30 -6.03
CA LEU A 104 -10.77 -4.16 -6.53
C LEU A 104 -12.15 -3.59 -6.24
N LEU A 105 -12.36 -3.11 -5.00
CA LEU A 105 -13.62 -2.50 -4.60
C LEU A 105 -13.93 -1.26 -5.44
N SER A 106 -12.94 -0.40 -5.63
CA SER A 106 -13.07 0.81 -6.44
C SER A 106 -13.33 0.50 -7.91
N LEU A 107 -12.63 -0.49 -8.48
CA LEU A 107 -12.81 -0.93 -9.86
C LEU A 107 -14.22 -1.50 -10.09
N ALA A 108 -14.75 -2.27 -9.15
CA ALA A 108 -16.13 -2.76 -9.19
C ALA A 108 -17.14 -1.60 -9.14
N GLY A 109 -16.91 -0.61 -8.28
CA GLY A 109 -17.73 0.60 -8.20
C GLY A 109 -17.71 1.41 -9.49
N LEU A 110 -16.53 1.63 -10.08
CA LEU A 110 -16.37 2.32 -11.37
C LEU A 110 -17.06 1.57 -12.52
N SER A 111 -17.00 0.23 -12.51
CA SER A 111 -17.62 -0.62 -13.53
C SER A 111 -19.15 -0.65 -13.45
N ALA A 112 -19.73 -0.31 -12.29
CA ALA A 112 -21.18 -0.22 -12.11
C ALA A 112 -21.78 1.08 -12.67
N VAL A 113 -20.96 2.10 -12.96
CA VAL A 113 -21.42 3.37 -13.54
C VAL A 113 -21.83 3.14 -15.00
N PRO A 114 -23.08 3.46 -15.38
CA PRO A 114 -23.53 3.26 -16.76
C PRO A 114 -22.70 4.07 -17.77
N GLN A 115 -22.29 3.43 -18.87
CA GLN A 115 -21.39 4.06 -19.85
C GLN A 115 -22.01 5.26 -20.60
N HIS A 116 -23.34 5.36 -20.63
CA HIS A 116 -24.06 6.48 -21.26
C HIS A 116 -23.89 7.83 -20.54
N LEU A 117 -23.30 7.86 -19.33
CA LEU A 117 -22.96 9.10 -18.62
C LEU A 117 -21.59 9.66 -19.01
N TYR A 118 -20.79 8.89 -19.75
CA TYR A 118 -19.46 9.30 -20.23
C TYR A 118 -19.47 9.74 -21.70
N GLU A 119 -20.65 9.76 -22.34
CA GLU A 119 -20.89 10.29 -23.69
C GLU A 119 -21.14 11.80 -23.67
#